data_AF-A0A430APZ9-F1
#
_entry.id   AF-A0A430APZ9-F1
#
_cell.length_a   1.000
_cell.length_b   1.000
_cell.length_c   1.000
_cell.angle_alpha   90.00
_cell.angle_beta   90.00
_cell.angle_gamma   90.00
#
_symmetry.space_group_name_H-M   'P 1'
#
loop_
_entity.id
_entity.type
_entity.pdbx_description
1 polymer ?
#
loop_
_entity_poly.entity_id
_entity_poly.type
_entity_poly.pdbx_seq_one_letter_code
_entity_poly.pdbx_strand_id
1 'polypeptide(L)'
;MKRVVINFIIFLFAAIGTFFIKNLLIEGHTIMRIVGLVGLVISIVYLVFEKKMNLPTIYGRSQSGGSNANGAAILGLSCGLISIGVVQLIVGIALGAVVIVLVNRFVTVETQ
;
A
#
# COMPACT_ATOMS: atom_id res chain seq x y z
N MET A 1 16.28 2.28 -7.40
CA MET A 1 16.36 1.42 -6.19
C MET A 1 15.86 2.10 -4.92
N LYS A 2 16.37 3.28 -4.53
CA LYS A 2 15.97 3.95 -3.26
C LYS A 2 14.44 4.06 -3.06
N ARG A 3 13.71 4.48 -4.09
CA ARG A 3 12.24 4.62 -4.04
C ARG A 3 11.50 3.28 -3.78
N VAL A 4 11.91 2.21 -4.45
CA VAL A 4 11.31 0.88 -4.30
C VAL A 4 11.50 0.36 -2.87
N VAL A 5 12.70 0.55 -2.31
CA VAL A 5 13.01 0.14 -0.94
C VAL A 5 12.16 0.91 0.07
N ILE A 6 12.02 2.23 -0.09
CA ILE A 6 11.16 3.05 0.79
C ILE A 6 9.69 2.60 0.69
N ASN A 7 9.16 2.43 -0.53
CA ASN A 7 7.79 1.94 -0.73
C ASN A 7 7.59 0.58 -0.06
N PHE A 8 8.55 -0.33 -0.20
CA PHE A 8 8.49 -1.65 0.43
C PHE A 8 8.49 -1.57 1.96
N ILE A 9 9.33 -0.73 2.56
CA ILE A 9 9.36 -0.52 4.01
C ILE A 9 8.01 0.01 4.51
N ILE A 10 7.47 1.06 3.87
CA ILE A 10 6.18 1.66 4.23
C ILE A 10 5.07 0.61 4.13
N PHE A 11 5.03 -0.11 3.02
CA PHE A 11 4.10 -1.21 2.77
C PHE A 11 4.16 -2.28 3.87
N LEU A 12 5.37 -2.73 4.23
CA LEU A 12 5.59 -3.79 5.20
C LEU A 12 5.07 -3.38 6.59
N PHE A 13 5.46 -2.19 7.07
CA PHE A 13 5.02 -1.70 8.37
C PHE A 13 3.51 -1.47 8.41
N ALA A 14 2.91 -0.93 7.34
CA ALA A 14 1.47 -0.76 7.25
C ALA A 14 0.73 -2.11 7.26
N ALA A 15 1.19 -3.10 6.50
CA ALA A 15 0.57 -4.43 6.45
C ALA A 15 0.59 -5.14 7.81
N ILE A 16 1.76 -5.15 8.46
CA ILE A 16 1.92 -5.77 9.78
C ILE A 16 1.10 -5.02 10.82
N GLY A 17 1.24 -3.69 10.88
CA GLY A 17 0.53 -2.85 11.85
C GLY A 17 -0.99 -3.01 11.73
N THR A 18 -1.53 -2.93 10.52
CA THR A 18 -2.97 -3.08 10.29
C THR A 18 -3.48 -4.49 10.57
N PHE A 19 -2.69 -5.52 10.25
CA PHE A 19 -3.07 -6.90 10.60
C PHE A 19 -3.23 -7.05 12.10
N PHE A 20 -2.25 -6.60 12.90
CA PHE A 20 -2.33 -6.70 14.35
C PHE A 20 -3.44 -5.82 14.93
N ILE A 21 -3.54 -4.56 14.51
CA ILE A 21 -4.61 -3.64 14.97
C ILE A 21 -5.99 -4.24 14.68
N LYS A 22 -6.22 -4.75 13.47
CA LYS A 22 -7.49 -5.39 13.12
C LYS A 22 -7.80 -6.57 14.04
N ASN A 23 -6.82 -7.40 14.36
CA ASN A 23 -7.02 -8.57 15.22
C ASN A 23 -7.18 -8.22 16.71
N LEU A 24 -6.94 -6.96 17.11
CA LEU A 24 -7.31 -6.45 18.43
C LEU A 24 -8.77 -5.99 18.49
N LEU A 25 -9.41 -5.73 17.35
CA LEU A 25 -10.80 -5.31 17.27
C LEU A 25 -11.70 -6.55 17.40
N ILE A 26 -12.65 -6.51 18.34
CA ILE A 26 -13.48 -7.65 18.74
C ILE A 26 -14.57 -7.96 17.67
N GLU A 27 -14.93 -6.99 16.83
CA GLU A 27 -16.00 -7.10 15.84
C GLU A 27 -15.59 -6.54 14.46
N GLY A 28 -16.33 -6.91 13.42
CA GLY A 28 -16.26 -6.23 12.11
C GLY A 28 -15.22 -6.78 11.11
N HIS A 29 -14.66 -7.97 11.33
CA HIS A 29 -13.69 -8.58 10.39
C HIS A 29 -14.18 -8.65 8.94
N THR A 30 -15.47 -8.95 8.71
CA THR A 30 -16.03 -9.03 7.35
C THR A 30 -16.04 -7.68 6.65
N ILE A 31 -16.50 -6.62 7.32
CA ILE A 31 -16.53 -5.26 6.77
C ILE A 31 -15.11 -4.79 6.51
N MET A 32 -14.19 -5.01 7.46
CA MET A 32 -12.78 -4.66 7.29
C MET A 32 -12.13 -5.36 6.11
N ARG A 33 -12.47 -6.61 5.82
CA ARG A 33 -12.00 -7.32 4.63
C ARG A 33 -12.54 -6.71 3.34
N ILE A 34 -13.81 -6.31 3.30
CA ILE A 34 -14.40 -5.63 2.13
C ILE A 34 -13.67 -4.29 1.89
N VAL A 35 -13.48 -3.50 2.95
CA VAL A 35 -12.70 -2.25 2.88
C VAL A 35 -11.28 -2.52 2.38
N GLY A 36 -10.63 -3.58 2.87
CA GLY A 36 -9.32 -3.99 2.39
C GLY A 36 -9.29 -4.36 0.91
N LEU A 37 -10.29 -5.07 0.38
CA LEU A 37 -10.38 -5.41 -1.04
C LEU A 37 -10.55 -4.16 -1.92
N VAL A 38 -11.41 -3.23 -1.52
CA VAL A 38 -11.57 -1.95 -2.22
C VAL A 38 -10.27 -1.14 -2.17
N GLY A 39 -9.65 -1.07 -1.00
CA GLY A 39 -8.36 -0.41 -0.80
C GLY A 39 -7.24 -1.01 -1.65
N LEU A 40 -7.24 -2.33 -1.87
CA LEU A 40 -6.26 -3.01 -2.70
C LEU A 40 -6.31 -2.49 -4.14
N VAL A 41 -7.51 -2.40 -4.72
CA VAL A 41 -7.69 -1.87 -6.09
C VAL A 41 -7.24 -0.42 -6.17
N ILE A 42 -7.65 0.41 -5.22
CA ILE A 42 -7.25 1.83 -5.15
C ILE A 42 -5.73 1.97 -5.04
N SER A 43 -5.08 1.13 -4.23
CA SER A 43 -3.64 1.20 -4.00
C SER A 43 -2.82 0.95 -5.27
N ILE A 44 -3.25 0.01 -6.12
CA ILE A 44 -2.59 -0.29 -7.40
C ILE A 44 -2.70 0.93 -8.32
N VAL A 45 -3.89 1.52 -8.41
CA VAL A 45 -4.13 2.74 -9.22
C VAL A 45 -3.22 3.87 -8.74
N TYR A 46 -3.17 4.13 -7.43
CA TYR A 46 -2.28 5.14 -6.85
C TYR A 46 -0.80 4.88 -7.14
N LEU A 47 -0.32 3.65 -6.96
CA LEU A 47 1.07 3.30 -7.26
C LEU A 47 1.45 3.59 -8.72
N VAL A 48 0.54 3.29 -9.67
CA VAL A 48 0.74 3.60 -11.10
C VAL A 48 0.79 5.10 -11.32
N PHE A 49 -0.16 5.86 -10.78
CA PHE A 49 -0.21 7.32 -10.91
C PHE A 49 1.02 7.99 -10.29
N GLU A 50 1.41 7.59 -9.09
CA GLU A 50 2.60 8.08 -8.41
C GLU A 50 3.88 7.81 -9.21
N LYS A 51 3.92 6.70 -9.96
CA LYS A 51 5.04 6.38 -10.83
C LYS A 51 5.02 7.21 -12.11
N LYS A 52 3.88 7.28 -12.80
CA LYS A 52 3.71 8.04 -14.05
C LYS A 52 4.05 9.53 -13.87
N MET A 53 3.49 10.14 -12.82
CA MET A 53 3.66 11.57 -12.53
C MET A 53 4.93 11.89 -11.73
N ASN A 54 5.80 10.89 -11.50
CA ASN A 54 7.02 11.03 -10.70
C ASN A 54 6.83 11.69 -9.32
N LEU A 55 5.70 11.41 -8.68
CA LEU A 55 5.34 11.93 -7.37
C LEU A 55 6.32 11.40 -6.30
N PRO A 56 6.90 12.24 -5.42
CA PRO A 56 7.73 11.73 -4.32
C PRO A 56 6.93 10.83 -3.37
N THR A 57 7.58 9.77 -2.91
CA THR A 57 7.01 8.79 -1.97
C THR A 57 6.70 9.39 -0.59
N ILE A 58 7.49 10.39 -0.17
CA ILE A 58 7.32 11.11 1.09
C ILE A 58 7.40 12.59 0.73
N TYR A 59 6.29 13.30 0.84
CA TYR A 59 6.25 14.75 0.59
C TYR A 59 6.61 15.51 1.87
N GLY A 60 7.59 16.42 1.78
CA GLY A 60 7.97 17.34 2.85
C GLY A 60 7.01 18.53 2.97
N ARG A 61 7.05 19.18 4.14
CA ARG A 61 6.16 20.24 4.69
C ARG A 61 5.37 21.09 3.66
N SER A 62 4.09 21.26 3.98
CA SER A 62 3.10 22.19 3.40
C SER A 62 2.58 21.85 2.01
N GLN A 63 1.60 20.96 1.96
CA GLN A 63 0.45 21.16 1.08
C GLN A 63 -0.78 21.45 1.95
N SER A 64 -1.35 22.64 1.79
CA SER A 64 -2.62 23.06 2.41
C SER A 64 -3.86 22.44 1.75
N GLY A 65 -3.71 21.41 0.90
CA GLY A 65 -4.86 20.84 0.16
C GLY A 65 -4.69 19.48 -0.52
N GLY A 66 -3.63 18.70 -0.25
CA GLY A 66 -3.39 17.40 -0.90
C GLY A 66 -3.33 16.24 0.09
N SER A 67 -4.28 15.32 0.00
CA SER A 67 -4.38 14.12 0.86
C SER A 67 -3.10 13.26 0.80
N ASN A 68 -2.54 12.95 1.98
CA ASN A 68 -1.30 12.20 2.22
C ASN A 68 -1.46 10.68 1.99
N ALA A 69 -1.93 10.29 0.81
CA ALA A 69 -2.25 8.91 0.50
C ALA A 69 -1.13 8.28 -0.36
N ASN A 70 -0.13 7.68 0.30
CA ASN A 70 0.93 6.93 -0.37
C ASN A 70 0.39 5.56 -0.81
N GLY A 71 0.46 5.25 -2.11
CA GLY A 71 -0.05 4.00 -2.69
C GLY A 71 0.52 2.74 -2.04
N ALA A 72 1.78 2.76 -1.62
CA ALA A 72 2.41 1.64 -0.91
C ALA A 72 1.86 1.48 0.52
N ALA A 73 1.53 2.58 1.19
CA ALA A 73 0.87 2.53 2.50
C ALA A 73 -0.54 1.93 2.38
N ILE A 74 -1.35 2.41 1.43
CA ILE A 74 -2.71 1.89 1.20
C ILE A 74 -2.66 0.40 0.83
N LEU A 75 -1.69 -0.01 0.01
CA LEU A 75 -1.47 -1.42 -0.32
C LEU A 75 -1.20 -2.26 0.93
N GLY A 76 -0.39 -1.73 1.84
CA GLY A 76 -0.07 -2.36 3.12
C GLY A 76 -1.30 -2.49 4.01
N LEU A 77 -2.00 -1.38 4.25
CA LEU A 77 -3.26 -1.36 5.01
C LEU A 77 -4.24 -2.42 4.46
N SER A 78 -4.41 -2.45 3.13
CA SER A 78 -5.30 -3.38 2.43
C SER A 78 -4.92 -4.84 2.64
N CYS A 79 -3.63 -5.17 2.51
CA CYS A 79 -3.14 -6.53 2.79
C CYS A 79 -3.37 -6.94 4.25
N GLY A 80 -3.11 -6.04 5.20
CA GLY A 80 -3.36 -6.28 6.62
C GLY A 80 -4.84 -6.49 6.93
N LEU A 81 -5.72 -5.73 6.29
CA LEU A 81 -7.18 -5.85 6.46
C LEU A 81 -7.72 -7.18 5.89
N ILE A 82 -7.31 -7.56 4.69
CA ILE A 82 -7.79 -8.77 3.98
C ILE A 82 -7.38 -10.06 4.72
N SER A 83 -6.17 -10.09 5.28
CA SER A 83 -5.53 -11.32 5.76
C SER A 83 -6.18 -11.90 7.01
N ILE A 84 -6.71 -13.12 6.94
CA ILE A 84 -7.39 -13.77 8.09
C ILE A 84 -6.38 -14.29 9.11
N GLY A 85 -5.19 -14.68 8.66
CA GLY A 85 -4.13 -15.20 9.52
C GLY A 85 -2.75 -14.86 9.00
N VAL A 86 -1.73 -15.24 9.77
CA VAL A 86 -0.32 -14.90 9.50
C VAL A 86 0.15 -15.45 8.15
N VAL A 87 -0.27 -16.66 7.77
CA VAL A 87 0.07 -17.24 6.46
C VAL A 87 -0.47 -16.39 5.31
N GLN A 88 -1.74 -15.96 5.40
CA GLN A 88 -2.32 -15.08 4.38
C GLN A 88 -1.63 -13.71 4.35
N LEU A 89 -1.21 -13.19 5.51
CA LEU A 89 -0.45 -11.95 5.59
C LEU A 89 0.90 -12.08 4.87
N ILE A 90 1.65 -13.16 5.10
CA ILE A 90 2.95 -13.40 4.45
C ILE A 90 2.77 -13.49 2.93
N VAL A 91 1.76 -14.23 2.47
CA VAL A 91 1.43 -14.35 1.03
C VAL A 91 1.06 -12.97 0.46
N GLY A 92 0.22 -12.20 1.16
CA GLY A 92 -0.15 -10.83 0.77
C GLY A 92 1.06 -9.90 0.71
N ILE A 93 2.00 -10.00 1.66
CA ILE A 93 3.26 -9.25 1.66
C ILE A 93 4.10 -9.61 0.44
N ALA A 94 4.26 -10.90 0.13
CA ALA A 94 5.01 -11.34 -1.04
C ALA A 94 4.38 -10.83 -2.34
N LEU A 95 3.06 -10.94 -2.50
CA LEU A 95 2.35 -10.45 -3.68
C LEU A 95 2.41 -8.93 -3.80
N GLY A 96 2.24 -8.20 -2.70
CA GLY A 96 2.36 -6.74 -2.69
C GLY A 96 3.77 -6.27 -3.05
N ALA A 97 4.81 -6.97 -2.59
CA ALA A 97 6.19 -6.71 -2.99
C ALA A 97 6.39 -6.88 -4.51
N VAL A 98 5.83 -7.95 -5.09
CA VAL A 98 5.84 -8.17 -6.54
C VAL A 98 5.15 -7.01 -7.25
N VAL A 99 3.97 -6.58 -6.80
CA VAL A 99 3.25 -5.43 -7.39
C VAL A 99 4.10 -4.17 -7.38
N ILE A 100 4.74 -3.82 -6.25
CA ILE A 100 5.60 -2.63 -6.14
C ILE A 100 6.76 -2.70 -7.15
N VAL A 101 7.38 -3.87 -7.29
CA VAL A 101 8.47 -4.09 -8.26
C VAL A 101 7.98 -3.97 -9.69
N LEU A 102 6.84 -4.59 -10.02
CA LEU A 102 6.24 -4.56 -11.35
C LEU A 102 5.89 -3.12 -11.76
N VAL A 103 5.19 -2.38 -10.88
CA VAL A 103 4.85 -0.97 -11.16
C VAL A 103 6.10 -0.15 -11.41
N ASN A 104 7.14 -0.29 -10.57
CA ASN A 104 8.36 0.48 -10.75
C ASN A 104 9.14 0.12 -12.03
N ARG A 105 9.02 -1.14 -12.51
CA ARG A 105 9.74 -1.63 -13.69
C ARG A 105 9.01 -1.35 -15.00
N PHE A 106 7.68 -1.48 -15.02
CA PHE A 106 6.89 -1.46 -16.25
C PHE A 106 6.14 -0.15 -16.49
N VAL A 107 5.95 0.69 -15.47
CA VAL A 107 5.34 2.00 -15.66
C VAL A 107 6.42 3.02 -15.99
N THR A 108 6.33 3.56 -17.21
CA THR A 108 7.20 4.64 -17.70
C THR A 108 6.85 5.95 -17.02
N VAL A 109 7.88 6.74 -16.72
CA VAL A 109 7.73 8.10 -16.22
C VAL A 109 7.45 9.00 -17.41
N GLU A 110 6.40 9.82 -17.35
CA GLU A 110 6.22 10.89 -18.34
C GLU A 110 7.26 11.97 -18.02
N THR A 111 8.26 12.13 -18.89
CA THR A 111 9.15 13.28 -18.86
C THR A 111 8.36 14.47 -19.36
N GLN A 112 7.98 15.37 -18.44
CA GLN A 112 7.55 16.73 -18.80
C GLN A 112 8.76 17.62 -19.05
#